data_AF-A0A5K1BMP9-F1
#
_entry.id   AF-A0A5K1BMP9-F1
#
_cell.length_a   1.000
_cell.length_b   1.000
_cell.length_c   1.000
_cell.angle_alpha   90.00
_cell.angle_beta   90.00
_cell.angle_gamma   90.00
#
_symmetry.space_group_name_H-M   'P 1'
#
loop_
_entity.id
_entity.type
_entity.pdbx_description
1 polymer ?
#
loop_
_entity_poly.entity_id
_entity_poly.type
_entity_poly.pdbx_seq_one_letter_code
_entity_poly.pdbx_strand_id
1 'polypeptide(L)'
;HGVEYAFGAHDAPTTGIFEGEPKKCAGFTFRKSILIGRTDLGPKEVRGLMEKLADNYTGNTYNLITKNCNHFCNDACLKLTGRPIPRWVNRLARIG
;
A
#
# COMPACT_ATOMS: atom_id res chain seq x y z
N HIS A 1 1.75 -14.24 -2.11
CA HIS A 1 0.99 -14.79 -0.96
C HIS A 1 -0.54 -14.69 -1.10
N GLY A 2 -1.09 -14.47 -2.30
CA GLY A 2 -2.55 -14.55 -2.53
C GLY A 2 -3.40 -13.42 -1.94
N VAL A 3 -2.80 -12.39 -1.35
CA VAL A 3 -3.47 -11.27 -0.69
C VAL A 3 -3.00 -9.95 -1.30
N GLU A 4 -3.93 -9.01 -1.45
CA GLU A 4 -3.64 -7.61 -1.80
C GLU A 4 -3.78 -6.73 -0.56
N TYR A 5 -2.81 -5.84 -0.35
CA TYR A 5 -2.80 -4.86 0.73
C TYR A 5 -2.98 -3.47 0.14
N ALA A 6 -3.84 -2.66 0.75
CA ALA A 6 -4.06 -1.28 0.36
C ALA A 6 -4.28 -0.38 1.58
N PHE A 7 -4.07 0.93 1.41
CA PHE A 7 -4.29 1.94 2.44
C PHE A 7 -5.42 2.87 2.02
N GLY A 8 -6.42 3.03 2.88
CA GLY A 8 -7.61 3.86 2.65
C GLY A 8 -7.90 4.83 3.79
N ALA A 9 -8.74 5.82 3.49
CA ALA A 9 -9.19 6.83 4.45
C ALA A 9 -10.39 6.34 5.27
N HIS A 10 -10.40 6.67 6.56
CA HIS A 10 -11.58 6.62 7.43
C HIS A 10 -11.34 7.47 8.68
N ASP A 11 -12.37 7.84 9.43
CA ASP A 11 -12.24 8.81 10.53
C ASP A 11 -11.61 8.26 11.82
N ALA A 12 -11.62 6.93 12.00
CA ALA A 12 -11.07 6.30 13.20
C ALA A 12 -9.52 6.35 13.25
N PRO A 13 -8.91 6.45 14.45
CA PRO A 13 -7.46 6.35 14.66
C PRO A 13 -6.96 4.89 14.62
N THR A 14 -7.62 4.02 13.86
CA THR A 14 -7.24 2.63 13.61
C THR A 14 -6.51 2.52 12.28
N THR A 15 -5.88 1.37 12.01
CA THR A 15 -5.22 1.12 10.73
C THR A 15 -6.16 1.38 9.56
N GLY A 16 -5.69 2.15 8.58
CA GLY A 16 -6.32 2.27 7.26
C GLY A 16 -5.80 1.22 6.28
N ILE A 17 -4.85 0.38 6.68
CA ILE A 17 -4.39 -0.76 5.88
C ILE A 17 -5.45 -1.87 5.94
N PHE A 18 -5.86 -2.37 4.79
CA PHE A 18 -6.80 -3.48 4.66
C PHE A 18 -6.29 -4.54 3.68
N GLU A 19 -6.76 -5.77 3.88
CA GLU A 19 -6.52 -6.92 3.02
C GLU A 19 -7.70 -7.13 2.05
N GLY A 20 -7.42 -7.61 0.85
CA GLY A 20 -8.42 -7.92 -0.16
C GLY A 20 -8.00 -9.03 -1.12
N GLU A 21 -8.97 -9.51 -1.91
CA GLU A 21 -8.68 -10.41 -3.02
C GLU A 21 -7.94 -9.64 -4.12
N PRO A 22 -6.80 -10.15 -4.63
CA PRO A 22 -6.04 -9.45 -5.65
C PRO A 22 -6.87 -9.03 -6.85
N LYS A 23 -6.73 -7.76 -7.25
CA LYS A 23 -7.41 -7.14 -8.40
C LYS A 23 -8.91 -6.93 -8.19
N LYS A 24 -9.42 -7.11 -6.96
CA LYS A 24 -10.81 -6.84 -6.60
C LYS A 24 -10.88 -5.82 -5.46
N CYS A 25 -11.23 -4.59 -5.81
CA CYS A 25 -11.51 -3.54 -4.85
C CYS A 25 -12.82 -2.84 -5.25
N ALA A 26 -13.80 -2.81 -4.35
CA ALA A 26 -15.09 -2.20 -4.62
C ALA A 26 -14.93 -0.71 -4.98
N GLY A 27 -15.62 -0.25 -6.03
CA GLY A 27 -15.50 1.13 -6.52
C GLY A 27 -14.31 1.39 -7.44
N PHE A 28 -13.46 0.39 -7.72
CA PHE A 28 -12.32 0.53 -8.62
C PHE A 28 -12.31 -0.55 -9.70
N THR A 29 -11.86 -0.19 -10.91
CA THR A 29 -11.61 -1.14 -12.00
C THR A 29 -10.12 -1.40 -12.12
N PHE A 30 -9.71 -2.65 -12.00
CA PHE A 30 -8.32 -3.06 -12.20
C PHE A 30 -7.87 -2.78 -13.64
N ARG A 31 -6.71 -2.14 -13.79
CA ARG A 31 -6.12 -1.84 -15.10
C ARG A 31 -4.96 -2.74 -15.47
N LYS A 32 -3.98 -2.89 -14.57
CA LYS A 32 -2.75 -3.67 -14.81
C LYS A 32 -1.99 -3.99 -13.52
N SER A 33 -1.11 -4.99 -13.60
CA SER A 33 -0.12 -5.30 -12.58
C SER A 33 1.28 -4.94 -13.07
N ILE A 34 2.15 -4.46 -12.18
CA ILE A 34 3.56 -4.20 -12.45
C ILE A 34 4.39 -5.02 -11.45
N LEU A 35 5.31 -5.82 -11.95
CA LEU A 35 6.27 -6.51 -11.09
C LEU A 35 7.32 -5.52 -10.58
N ILE A 36 7.38 -5.30 -9.27
CA ILE A 36 8.37 -4.41 -8.64
C ILE A 36 9.65 -5.16 -8.29
N GLY A 37 9.49 -6.35 -7.69
CA GLY A 37 10.59 -7.21 -7.27
C GLY A 37 10.10 -8.51 -6.66
N ARG A 38 11.02 -9.23 -6.01
CA ARG A 38 10.74 -10.47 -5.26
C ARG A 38 11.25 -10.30 -3.84
N THR A 39 10.66 -11.05 -2.91
CA THR A 39 11.06 -11.11 -1.51
C THR A 39 11.19 -12.57 -1.12
N ASP A 40 12.14 -12.88 -0.25
CA ASP A 40 12.31 -14.22 0.31
C ASP A 40 11.47 -14.42 1.59
N LEU A 41 10.76 -13.37 2.03
CA LEU A 41 9.86 -13.43 3.18
C LEU A 41 8.66 -14.33 2.91
N GLY A 42 8.34 -15.17 3.89
CA GLY A 42 7.14 -16.00 3.88
C GLY A 42 5.86 -15.20 4.16
N PRO A 43 4.67 -15.82 3.97
CA PRO A 43 3.38 -15.15 4.19
C PRO A 43 3.22 -14.51 5.58
N LYS A 44 3.70 -15.18 6.63
CA LYS A 44 3.62 -14.68 8.02
C LYS A 44 4.52 -13.46 8.24
N GLU A 45 5.71 -13.46 7.65
CA GLU A 45 6.65 -12.34 7.75
C GLU A 45 6.14 -11.12 6.97
N VAL A 46 5.55 -11.35 5.80
CA VAL A 46 4.88 -10.30 5.04
C VAL A 46 3.71 -9.70 5.84
N ARG A 47 2.87 -10.53 6.47
CA ARG A 47 1.81 -10.02 7.35
C ARG A 47 2.36 -9.19 8.51
N GLY A 48 3.38 -9.71 9.22
CA GLY A 48 4.02 -8.97 10.31
C GLY A 48 4.67 -7.66 9.86
N LEU A 49 5.15 -7.57 8.61
CA LEU A 49 5.60 -6.30 8.04
C LEU A 49 4.44 -5.32 7.82
N MET A 50 3.30 -5.80 7.32
CA MET A 50 2.11 -4.95 7.12
C MET A 50 1.54 -4.47 8.44
N GLU A 51 1.55 -5.30 9.49
CA GLU A 51 1.19 -4.91 10.86
C GLU A 51 2.11 -3.78 11.38
N LYS A 52 3.43 -3.88 11.18
CA LYS A 52 4.37 -2.79 11.54
C LYS A 52 4.13 -1.50 10.75
N LEU A 53 3.69 -1.62 9.50
CA LEU A 53 3.32 -0.45 8.70
C LEU A 53 2.00 0.15 9.22
N ALA A 54 1.06 -0.67 9.67
CA ALA A 54 -0.26 -0.24 10.16
C ALA A 54 -0.16 0.80 11.28
N ASP A 55 0.85 0.68 12.15
CA ASP A 55 1.15 1.66 13.21
C ASP A 55 1.34 3.09 12.69
N ASN A 56 1.85 3.22 11.46
CA ASN A 56 2.12 4.50 10.81
C ASN A 56 1.04 4.90 9.79
N TYR A 57 0.11 4.01 9.44
CA TYR A 57 -0.89 4.22 8.39
C TYR A 57 -2.31 4.09 8.96
N THR A 58 -2.64 4.92 9.95
CA THR A 58 -4.02 5.02 10.45
C THR A 58 -4.91 5.73 9.45
N GLY A 59 -6.18 5.30 9.33
CA GLY A 59 -7.10 5.82 8.32
C GLY A 59 -7.34 7.32 8.44
N ASN A 60 -7.36 7.86 9.67
CA ASN A 60 -7.55 9.29 9.92
C ASN A 60 -6.35 10.17 9.53
N THR A 61 -5.22 9.56 9.13
CA THR A 61 -4.05 10.28 8.62
C THR A 61 -3.96 10.27 7.10
N TYR A 62 -4.93 9.65 6.41
CA TYR A 62 -4.93 9.61 4.96
C TYR A 62 -5.03 11.02 4.37
N ASN A 63 -4.11 11.36 3.48
CA ASN A 63 -4.09 12.62 2.75
C ASN A 63 -3.79 12.37 1.27
N LEU A 64 -4.64 12.90 0.39
CA LEU A 64 -4.54 12.69 -1.06
C LEU A 64 -3.18 13.09 -1.66
N ILE A 65 -2.50 14.07 -1.05
CA ILE A 65 -1.24 14.64 -1.54
C ILE A 65 -0.06 14.08 -0.75
N THR A 66 -0.10 14.11 0.58
CA THR A 66 1.10 13.84 1.40
C THR A 66 1.15 12.43 1.99
N LYS A 67 0.03 11.69 2.02
CA LYS A 67 -0.05 10.38 2.66
C LYS A 67 -1.22 9.56 2.12
N ASN A 68 -1.11 9.11 0.88
CA ASN A 68 -2.14 8.34 0.17
C ASN A 68 -1.72 6.86 -0.02
N CYS A 69 -2.57 6.07 -0.69
CA CYS A 69 -2.31 4.67 -0.98
C CYS A 69 -0.96 4.41 -1.70
N ASN A 70 -0.50 5.32 -2.56
CA ASN A 70 0.76 5.15 -3.28
C ASN A 70 1.99 5.34 -2.37
N HIS A 71 1.89 6.16 -1.33
CA HIS A 71 2.97 6.31 -0.35
C HIS A 71 3.14 5.00 0.43
N PHE A 72 2.03 4.41 0.88
CA PHE A 72 2.01 3.08 1.47
C PHE A 72 2.60 2.03 0.53
N CYS A 73 2.16 1.97 -0.72
CA CYS A 73 2.69 1.03 -1.71
C CYS A 73 4.20 1.19 -1.90
N ASN A 74 4.72 2.43 -1.94
CA ASN A 74 6.15 2.68 -2.04
C ASN A 74 6.92 2.16 -0.84
N ASP A 75 6.45 2.44 0.37
CA ASP A 75 7.05 2.00 1.62
C ASP A 75 7.08 0.48 1.75
N ALA A 76 5.96 -0.18 1.42
CA ALA A 76 5.86 -1.63 1.40
C ALA A 76 6.81 -2.23 0.34
N CYS A 77 6.86 -1.68 -0.88
CA CYS A 77 7.74 -2.17 -1.94
C CYS A 77 9.22 -2.05 -1.57
N LEU A 78 9.62 -0.92 -0.98
CA LEU A 78 10.99 -0.72 -0.51
C LEU A 78 11.37 -1.73 0.57
N LYS A 79 10.50 -1.95 1.57
CA LYS A 79 10.77 -2.88 2.67
C LYS A 79 10.77 -4.35 2.22
N LEU A 80 9.92 -4.72 1.26
CA LEU A 80 9.81 -6.09 0.75
C LEU A 80 10.87 -6.45 -0.29
N THR A 81 11.21 -5.51 -1.17
CA THR A 81 11.95 -5.81 -2.41
C THR A 81 13.19 -4.94 -2.61
N GLY A 82 13.41 -3.94 -1.76
CA GLY A 82 14.47 -2.94 -1.93
C GLY A 82 14.25 -1.99 -3.11
N ARG A 83 13.07 -2.04 -3.77
CA ARG A 83 12.77 -1.25 -4.97
C ARG A 83 11.51 -0.39 -4.77
N PRO A 84 11.53 0.89 -5.19
CA PRO A 84 10.38 1.77 -5.09
C PRO A 84 9.34 1.47 -6.18
N ILE A 85 8.13 2.04 -6.03
CA ILE A 85 7.14 2.02 -7.13
C ILE A 85 7.59 2.93 -8.29
N PRO A 86 7.07 2.74 -9.52
CA PRO A 86 7.40 3.61 -10.64
C PRO A 86 7.01 5.06 -10.36
N ARG A 87 7.94 5.99 -10.63
CA ARG A 87 7.80 7.43 -10.30
C ARG A 87 6.54 8.09 -10.86
N TRP A 88 6.02 7.61 -11.99
CA TRP A 88 4.84 8.16 -12.64
C TRP A 88 3.53 7.83 -11.90
N VAL A 89 3.51 6.80 -11.05
CA VAL A 89 2.30 6.31 -10.36
C VAL A 89 1.75 7.37 -9.39
N ASN A 90 2.62 8.02 -8.63
CA ASN A 90 2.23 9.05 -7.66
C ASN A 90 2.56 10.47 -8.12
N ARG A 91 2.59 10.72 -9.44
CA ARG A 91 3.01 12.02 -9.98
C ARG A 91 2.07 13.16 -9.56
N LEU A 92 0.77 12.89 -9.46
CA LEU A 92 -0.23 13.90 -9.09
C LEU A 92 -0.08 14.40 -7.65
N ALA A 93 0.35 13.53 -6.74
CA ALA A 93 0.64 13.90 -5.35
C ALA A 93 1.85 14.84 -5.20
N ARG A 94 2.62 15.07 -6.27
CA ARG A 94 3.77 15.98 -6.30
C ARG A 94 3.46 17.33 -6.96
N ILE A 95 2.23 17.50 -7.45
CA ILE A 95 1.76 18.76 -8.04
C ILE A 95 0.96 19.45 -6.93
N GLY A 96 1.66 20.20 -6.09
CA GLY A 96 1.13 21.05 -5.03
C GLY A 96 1.94 22.34 -5.00
#